data_AF-P81578-F1
#
_entry.id   AF-P81578-F1
#
_cell.length_a   1.000
_cell.length_b   1.000
_cell.length_c   1.000
_cell.angle_alpha   90.00
_cell.angle_beta   90.00
_cell.angle_gamma   90.00
#
_symmetry.space_group_name_H-M   'P 1'
#
loop_
_entity.id
_entity.type
_entity.pdbx_description
1 polymer ?
#
loop_
_entity_poly.entity_id
_entity_poly.type
_entity_poly.pdbx_seq_one_letter_code
_entity_poly.pdbx_strand_id
1 'polypeptide(L)'
;EHEAEIILDERQDNGDGNFNYRFETTNGIAEERVGVPGSQGQSNMKGGYSFNLPDGSRFQLSFAADENGYNADSPFIPTDHPLPAHVIELLALVEELKRQGATWDDKGVRIT
;
A
#
# COMPACT_ATOMS: atom_id res chain seq x y z
N GLU A 1 11.34 26.23 13.86
CA GLU A 1 9.91 25.91 13.71
C GLU A 1 9.55 26.24 12.28
N HIS A 2 8.94 25.32 11.53
CA HIS A 2 8.46 25.64 10.18
C HIS A 2 7.03 26.16 10.34
N GLU A 3 6.84 27.46 10.18
CA GLU A 3 5.50 28.04 10.07
C GLU A 3 4.75 27.37 8.92
N ALA A 4 3.48 27.08 9.15
CA ALA A 4 2.60 26.46 8.18
C ALA A 4 1.25 27.17 8.23
N GLU A 5 0.84 27.74 7.11
CA GLU A 5 -0.50 28.29 6.92
C GLU A 5 -1.30 27.34 6.03
N ILE A 6 -2.61 27.28 6.24
CA ILE A 6 -3.50 26.42 5.45
C ILE A 6 -3.74 27.12 4.10
N ILE A 7 -3.46 26.42 3.00
CA ILE A 7 -3.74 26.90 1.63
C ILE A 7 -4.99 26.25 1.04
N LEU A 8 -5.33 25.04 1.49
CA LEU A 8 -6.54 24.32 1.10
C LEU A 8 -7.11 23.58 2.31
N ASP A 9 -8.40 23.73 2.55
CA ASP A 9 -9.18 22.87 3.46
C ASP A 9 -10.57 22.68 2.87
N GLU A 10 -10.75 21.58 2.14
CA GLU A 10 -12.02 21.18 1.56
C GLU A 10 -12.51 19.94 2.30
N ARG A 11 -13.75 19.96 2.76
CA ARG A 11 -14.38 18.82 3.44
C ARG A 11 -15.81 18.66 2.97
N GLN A 12 -16.17 17.44 2.64
CA GLN A 12 -17.53 17.04 2.32
C GLN A 12 -17.90 15.83 3.15
N ASP A 13 -19.03 15.91 3.83
CA ASP A 13 -19.68 14.80 4.49
C ASP A 13 -21.12 14.73 3.97
N ASN A 14 -21.47 13.62 3.35
CA ASN A 14 -22.79 13.45 2.75
C ASN A 14 -23.82 12.94 3.78
N GLY A 15 -23.41 12.62 5.01
CA GLY A 15 -24.28 12.13 6.09
C GLY A 15 -24.71 10.66 5.94
N ASP A 16 -24.30 9.99 4.87
CA ASP A 16 -24.56 8.58 4.58
C ASP A 16 -23.32 7.68 4.80
N GLY A 17 -22.29 8.24 5.44
CA GLY A 17 -20.98 7.61 5.65
C GLY A 17 -20.01 7.76 4.47
N ASN A 18 -20.45 8.37 3.36
CA ASN A 18 -19.52 8.87 2.35
C ASN A 18 -18.99 10.24 2.78
N PHE A 19 -17.68 10.38 2.78
CA PHE A 19 -17.02 11.65 3.04
C PHE A 19 -15.77 11.78 2.18
N ASN A 20 -15.32 13.00 1.97
CA ASN A 20 -14.00 13.26 1.44
C ASN A 20 -13.44 14.54 2.05
N TYR A 21 -12.13 14.64 2.05
CA TYR A 21 -11.48 15.90 2.36
C TYR A 21 -10.12 16.00 1.69
N ARG A 22 -9.69 17.25 1.52
CA ARG A 22 -8.37 17.63 1.01
C ARG A 22 -7.83 18.75 1.88
N PHE A 23 -6.58 18.60 2.29
CA PHE A 23 -5.91 19.54 3.17
C PHE A 23 -4.51 19.80 2.63
N GLU A 24 -4.16 21.08 2.48
CA GLU A 24 -2.83 21.48 2.03
C GLU A 24 -2.35 22.70 2.82
N THR A 25 -1.03 22.77 3.05
CA THR A 25 -0.38 23.87 3.79
C THR A 25 0.79 24.46 3.00
N THR A 26 1.19 25.68 3.37
CA THR A 26 2.27 26.44 2.71
C THR A 26 3.63 25.75 2.75
N ASN A 27 3.89 24.89 3.74
CA ASN A 27 5.15 24.16 3.86
C ASN A 27 5.18 22.86 3.02
N GLY A 28 4.11 22.56 2.28
CA GLY A 28 4.02 21.44 1.36
C GLY A 28 3.47 20.15 1.98
N ILE A 29 2.96 20.17 3.22
CA ILE A 29 2.11 19.07 3.70
C ILE A 29 0.82 19.10 2.88
N ALA A 30 0.49 17.97 2.27
CA ALA A 30 -0.75 17.75 1.54
C ALA A 30 -1.33 16.38 1.91
N GLU A 31 -2.64 16.32 2.08
CA GLU A 31 -3.39 15.11 2.41
C GLU A 31 -4.72 15.10 1.68
N GLU A 32 -5.12 13.93 1.18
CA GLU A 32 -6.46 13.69 0.66
C GLU A 32 -6.97 12.36 1.17
N ARG A 33 -8.27 12.30 1.51
CA ARG A 33 -8.96 11.05 1.84
C ARG A 33 -10.37 11.05 1.29
N VAL A 34 -10.81 9.85 0.92
CA VAL A 34 -12.20 9.52 0.59
C VAL A 34 -12.59 8.33 1.45
N GLY A 35 -13.68 8.47 2.17
CA GLY A 35 -14.31 7.40 2.94
C GLY A 35 -15.64 7.00 2.32
N VAL A 36 -15.92 5.71 2.31
CA VAL A 36 -17.18 5.13 1.89
C VAL A 36 -17.62 4.06 2.90
N PRO A 37 -18.92 3.83 3.10
CA PRO A 37 -19.38 2.72 3.92
C PRO A 37 -18.92 1.38 3.33
N GLY A 38 -18.38 0.52 4.18
CA GLY A 38 -18.00 -0.85 3.87
C GLY A 38 -19.10 -1.84 4.23
N SER A 39 -18.82 -3.12 3.97
CA SER A 39 -19.84 -4.19 3.97
C SER A 39 -20.51 -4.47 5.32
N GLN A 40 -19.85 -4.16 6.45
CA GLN A 40 -20.39 -4.32 7.80
C GLN A 40 -20.65 -2.96 8.48
N GLY A 41 -20.79 -1.89 7.69
CA GLY A 41 -21.00 -0.54 8.19
C GLY A 41 -19.73 0.15 8.73
N GLN A 42 -18.56 -0.49 8.66
CA GLN A 42 -17.29 0.19 8.91
C GLN A 42 -16.97 1.17 7.78
N SER A 43 -16.06 2.13 7.99
CA SER A 43 -15.62 3.02 6.92
C SER A 43 -14.43 2.42 6.17
N ASN A 44 -14.59 2.20 4.87
CA ASN A 44 -13.48 1.92 3.96
C ASN A 44 -12.91 3.26 3.49
N MET A 45 -11.59 3.40 3.49
CA MET A 45 -10.92 4.65 3.17
C MET A 45 -9.85 4.46 2.10
N LYS A 46 -9.73 5.44 1.21
CA LYS A 46 -8.60 5.57 0.30
C LYS A 46 -8.07 6.98 0.38
N GLY A 47 -6.77 7.14 0.23
CA GLY A 47 -6.18 8.47 0.28
C GLY A 47 -4.68 8.44 0.21
N GLY A 48 -4.08 9.58 0.51
CA GLY A 48 -2.65 9.71 0.56
C GLY A 48 -2.24 10.98 1.28
N TYR A 49 -0.99 11.02 1.66
CA TYR A 49 -0.37 12.23 2.19
C TYR A 49 1.06 12.36 1.70
N SER A 50 1.53 13.60 1.66
CA SER A 50 2.86 13.96 1.22
C SER A 50 3.38 15.17 2.00
N PHE A 51 4.69 15.27 2.11
CA PHE A 51 5.36 16.42 2.72
C PHE A 51 6.81 16.50 2.23
N ASN A 52 7.43 17.66 2.39
CA ASN A 52 8.81 17.88 2.01
C ASN A 52 9.75 17.34 3.10
N LEU A 53 10.78 16.61 2.69
CA LEU A 53 11.83 16.11 3.57
C LEU A 53 12.97 17.13 3.68
N PRO A 54 13.81 17.07 4.74
CA PRO A 54 14.91 18.00 4.94
C PRO A 54 15.96 18.03 3.82
N ASP A 55 16.06 16.97 3.03
CA ASP A 55 16.98 16.87 1.88
C ASP A 55 16.40 17.49 0.59
N GLY A 56 15.18 18.04 0.65
CA GLY A 56 14.47 18.62 -0.49
C GLY A 56 13.70 17.60 -1.34
N SER A 57 13.80 16.30 -1.03
CA SER A 57 12.93 15.28 -1.63
C SER A 57 11.52 15.34 -1.03
N ARG A 58 10.56 14.67 -1.67
CA ARG A 58 9.16 14.63 -1.20
C ARG A 58 8.82 13.23 -0.70
N PHE A 59 8.38 13.15 0.56
CA PHE A 59 7.71 11.96 1.06
C PHE A 59 6.32 11.86 0.41
N GLN A 60 5.94 10.66 -0.02
CA GLN A 60 4.60 10.38 -0.52
C GLN A 60 4.17 8.99 -0.11
N LEU A 61 2.94 8.87 0.38
CA LEU A 61 2.30 7.59 0.67
C LEU A 61 0.86 7.63 0.18
N SER A 62 0.43 6.57 -0.48
CA SER A 62 -0.97 6.29 -0.77
C SER A 62 -1.43 5.06 0.00
N PHE A 63 -2.71 4.94 0.28
CA PHE A 63 -3.24 3.79 0.99
C PHE A 63 -4.69 3.47 0.60
N ALA A 64 -5.04 2.21 0.81
CA ALA A 64 -6.41 1.72 0.90
C ALA A 64 -6.57 0.97 2.24
N ALA A 65 -7.62 1.31 2.98
CA ALA A 65 -8.00 0.68 4.23
C ALA A 65 -9.42 0.12 4.07
N ASP A 66 -9.56 -1.19 4.11
CA ASP A 66 -10.84 -1.87 3.92
C ASP A 66 -10.94 -3.13 4.80
N GLU A 67 -11.87 -4.02 4.49
CA GLU A 67 -12.06 -5.30 5.20
C GLU A 67 -10.81 -6.18 5.23
N ASN A 68 -9.89 -6.01 4.29
CA ASN A 68 -8.62 -6.74 4.22
C ASN A 68 -7.49 -6.04 4.97
N GLY A 69 -7.81 -5.00 5.74
CA GLY A 69 -6.86 -4.21 6.52
C GLY A 69 -6.30 -3.02 5.74
N TYR A 70 -5.12 -2.56 6.17
CA TYR A 70 -4.47 -1.37 5.65
C TYR A 70 -3.35 -1.75 4.68
N ASN A 71 -3.50 -1.32 3.43
CA ASN A 71 -2.53 -1.51 2.36
C ASN A 71 -1.99 -0.15 1.95
N ALA A 72 -0.72 0.13 2.26
CA ALA A 72 -0.04 1.35 1.86
C ALA A 72 1.02 1.09 0.79
N ASP A 73 1.15 2.06 -0.10
CA ASP A 73 2.16 2.10 -1.15
C ASP A 73 2.96 3.40 -1.04
N SER A 74 4.28 3.25 -1.00
CA SER A 74 5.23 4.35 -0.91
C SER A 74 6.64 3.85 -1.24
N PRO A 75 7.47 4.64 -1.96
CA PRO A 75 8.90 4.36 -2.10
C PRO A 75 9.66 4.32 -0.77
N PHE A 76 9.06 4.85 0.30
CA PHE A 76 9.65 4.89 1.65
C PHE A 76 9.28 3.68 2.51
N ILE A 77 8.39 2.80 2.02
CA ILE A 77 8.11 1.53 2.69
C ILE A 77 9.23 0.54 2.33
N PRO A 78 9.82 -0.17 3.30
CA PRO A 78 10.80 -1.21 3.02
C PRO A 78 10.25 -2.23 2.04
N THR A 79 10.94 -2.43 0.92
CA THR A 79 10.65 -3.52 -0.02
C THR A 79 11.28 -4.81 0.48
N ASP A 80 10.63 -5.93 0.19
CA ASP A 80 11.23 -7.24 0.45
C ASP A 80 12.61 -7.35 -0.20
N HIS A 81 13.54 -7.99 0.51
CA HIS A 81 14.84 -8.29 -0.05
C HIS A 81 14.69 -9.28 -1.22
N PRO A 82 15.61 -9.23 -2.20
CA PRO A 82 15.63 -10.22 -3.27
C PRO A 82 15.60 -11.63 -2.68
N LEU A 83 14.88 -12.53 -3.36
CA LEU A 83 14.89 -13.95 -3.00
C LEU A 83 16.35 -14.44 -2.96
N PRO A 84 16.73 -15.22 -1.93
CA PRO A 84 18.06 -15.79 -1.87
C PRO A 84 18.38 -16.62 -3.12
N ALA A 85 19.62 -16.58 -3.60
CA ALA A 85 20.03 -17.25 -4.84
C ALA A 85 19.67 -18.75 -4.87
N HIS A 86 19.86 -19.46 -3.74
CA HIS A 86 19.52 -20.88 -3.64
C HIS A 86 18.01 -21.16 -3.79
N VAL A 87 17.14 -20.20 -3.44
CA VAL A 87 15.69 -20.31 -3.66
C VAL A 87 15.38 -20.19 -5.15
N ILE A 88 16.06 -19.27 -5.85
CA ILE A 88 15.93 -19.11 -7.30
C ILE A 88 16.39 -20.40 -8.01
N GLU A 89 17.53 -20.96 -7.61
CA GLU A 89 18.04 -22.23 -8.14
C GLU A 89 17.07 -23.39 -7.88
N LEU A 90 16.51 -23.46 -6.67
CA LEU A 90 15.52 -24.49 -6.30
C LEU A 90 14.24 -24.36 -7.14
N LEU A 91 13.73 -23.14 -7.36
CA LEU A 91 12.55 -22.90 -8.20
C LEU A 91 12.80 -23.33 -9.65
N ALA A 92 13.99 -23.02 -10.20
CA ALA A 92 14.37 -23.44 -11.55
C ALA A 92 14.48 -24.97 -11.66
N LEU A 93 15.06 -25.64 -10.65
CA LEU A 93 15.13 -27.10 -10.58
C LEU A 93 13.72 -27.71 -10.53
N VAL A 94 12.82 -27.15 -9.71
CA VAL A 94 11.43 -27.61 -9.61
C VAL A 94 10.69 -27.43 -10.94
N GLU A 95 10.91 -26.32 -11.64
CA GLU A 95 10.32 -26.11 -12.97
C GLU A 95 10.83 -27.12 -14.00
N GLU A 96 12.13 -27.44 -13.99
CA GLU A 96 12.70 -28.47 -14.88
C GLU A 96 12.14 -29.87 -14.55
N LEU A 97 12.04 -30.21 -13.27
CA LEU A 97 11.40 -31.45 -12.84
C LEU A 97 9.94 -31.52 -13.31
N LYS A 98 9.19 -30.41 -13.22
CA LYS A 98 7.81 -30.33 -13.74
C LYS A 98 7.76 -30.59 -15.26
N ARG A 99 8.72 -30.07 -16.03
CA ARG A 99 8.83 -30.32 -17.48
C ARG A 99 9.12 -31.79 -17.79
N GLN A 100 9.83 -32.47 -16.89
CA GLN A 100 10.11 -33.91 -16.96
C GLN A 100 8.92 -34.77 -16.51
N GLY A 101 7.79 -34.16 -16.14
CA GLY A 101 6.59 -34.88 -15.69
C GLY A 101 6.62 -35.25 -14.21
N ALA A 102 7.52 -34.65 -13.42
CA ALA A 102 7.48 -34.80 -11.97
C ALA A 102 6.24 -34.11 -11.40
N THR A 103 5.65 -34.73 -10.39
CA THR A 103 4.48 -34.22 -9.65
C THR A 103 4.73 -34.28 -8.15
N TRP A 104 4.03 -33.46 -7.37
CA TRP A 104 4.17 -33.38 -5.91
C TRP A 104 2.80 -33.43 -5.25
N ASP A 105 2.75 -33.90 -4.00
CA ASP A 105 1.55 -33.82 -3.16
C ASP A 105 1.36 -32.41 -2.56
N ASP A 106 0.29 -32.23 -1.79
CA ASP A 106 -0.05 -30.99 -1.10
C ASP A 106 0.95 -30.57 -0.01
N LYS A 107 1.87 -31.47 0.36
CA LYS A 107 2.96 -31.23 1.33
C LYS A 107 4.31 -30.98 0.64
N GLY A 108 4.34 -30.98 -0.69
CA GLY A 108 5.57 -30.75 -1.47
C GLY A 108 6.48 -31.99 -1.54
N VAL A 109 5.97 -33.18 -1.30
CA VAL A 109 6.69 -34.45 -1.49
C VAL A 109 6.50 -34.93 -2.93
N ARG A 110 7.59 -35.26 -3.62
CA ARG A 110 7.55 -35.72 -5.03
C ARG A 110 6.84 -37.09 -5.13
N ILE A 111 5.88 -37.20 -6.05
CA ILE A 111 5.10 -38.41 -6.36
C ILE A 111 5.69 -39.15 -7.58
N THR A 112 6.02 -38.43 -8.66
CA THR A 112 6.64 -38.97 -9.88
C THR A 112 7.98 -38.30 -10.17
#